data_AF-A0A7W0JX41-F1
#
_entry.id   AF-A0A7W0JX41-F1
#
_cell.length_a   1.000
_cell.length_b   1.000
_cell.length_c   1.000
_cell.angle_alpha   90.00
_cell.angle_beta   90.00
_cell.angle_gamma   90.00
#
_symmetry.space_group_name_H-M   'P 1'
#
loop_
_entity.id
_entity.type
_entity.pdbx_description
1 polymer ?
#
loop_
_entity_poly.entity_id
_entity_poly.type
_entity_poly.pdbx_seq_one_letter_code
_entity_poly.pdbx_strand_id
1 'polypeptide(L)'
;MRVAIQGTYGSFSEAAARRRWPGLVTLPCREARDVVAAVREGGAEAGCLPIENSLIGSVTTTYDLLEEAFGDGTLRLTHEILYPVHHTLMASPGAALEGIKRVLSHPVALGQCRIWLERNLPDVELVSAWDTAGSAEIIAKEGNPSLAAIAARHAADSHGLAVLADLIEDDPTNQTRFLTFTRADAAELPAGTAGAVRYKTSVIVLIDHKPGMLALTLQAFGVRGVNLMALQSRPERSAPWTYRFYVDVDGAAGDPRVAEALEEVGALAARVVVLGSYEAWVEGSRLSAPPPTPAHHTSKPDVPLVDRRRQPDGSRVTVGDVVFGADQPVLIAGPCSVENEKMLLETAEAVAGAGADMLRGGAYKPRTSPYDFQGLGVKGLRYMADARERTGLPVVTEVLSWEEVAVVAHFADMLQIGARNMQNFTLLRAAARSGKPILLKRGAGALIDEWLMAAEYILAEGNPNVVLCERGIRTFERATRHTLDLNAVVMVRQRTHLPVIVDPSHAAGVRSLVTPLSLGSLAAGACGLIVEVHPDPSRAMSDGAQSLDLEMFAELASRVKPGRELPTGVVMA
;
A
#
# COMPACT_ATOMS: atom_id res chain seq x y z
N MET A 1 -13.76 -9.47 37.40
CA MET A 1 -12.78 -10.09 36.50
C MET A 1 -11.38 -9.75 36.97
N ARG A 2 -10.47 -10.72 37.10
CA ARG A 2 -9.07 -10.46 37.48
C ARG A 2 -8.17 -10.39 36.25
N VAL A 3 -7.37 -9.33 36.14
CA VAL A 3 -6.49 -9.06 35.00
C VAL A 3 -5.06 -8.88 35.47
N ALA A 4 -4.13 -9.71 34.97
CA ALA A 4 -2.71 -9.53 35.21
C ALA A 4 -2.17 -8.40 34.35
N ILE A 5 -1.35 -7.52 34.95
CA ILE A 5 -0.78 -6.35 34.28
C ILE A 5 0.71 -6.24 34.59
N GLN A 6 1.50 -5.75 33.63
CA GLN A 6 2.90 -5.43 33.90
C GLN A 6 3.02 -4.06 34.59
N GLY A 7 3.70 -4.01 35.73
CA GLY A 7 3.89 -2.81 36.54
C GLY A 7 3.09 -2.82 37.84
N THR A 8 3.17 -1.72 38.59
CA THR A 8 2.43 -1.53 39.85
C THR A 8 1.04 -0.90 39.63
N TYR A 9 0.28 -0.74 40.72
CA TYR A 9 -0.94 0.08 40.72
C TYR A 9 -0.59 1.51 40.32
N GLY A 10 -1.36 2.12 39.40
CA GLY A 10 -1.03 3.40 38.80
C GLY A 10 -0.26 3.31 37.47
N SER A 11 0.03 2.10 36.97
CA SER A 11 0.76 1.93 35.69
C SER A 11 -0.11 2.21 34.46
N PHE A 12 0.53 2.49 33.33
CA PHE A 12 -0.17 2.62 32.03
C PHE A 12 -0.83 1.31 31.59
N SER A 13 -0.26 0.15 31.95
CA SER A 13 -0.88 -1.17 31.71
C SER A 13 -2.22 -1.31 32.44
N GLU A 14 -2.29 -0.81 33.68
CA GLU A 14 -3.56 -0.75 34.43
C GLU A 14 -4.57 0.17 33.75
N ALA A 15 -4.15 1.37 33.34
CA ALA A 15 -5.04 2.33 32.71
C ALA A 15 -5.60 1.80 31.38
N ALA A 16 -4.75 1.19 30.55
CA ALA A 16 -5.16 0.51 29.33
C ALA A 16 -6.14 -0.63 29.63
N ALA A 17 -5.85 -1.49 30.60
CA ALA A 17 -6.74 -2.59 30.97
C ALA A 17 -8.11 -2.08 31.48
N ARG A 18 -8.13 -1.01 32.29
CA ARG A 18 -9.38 -0.39 32.81
C ARG A 18 -10.23 0.22 31.72
N ARG A 19 -9.61 0.75 30.64
CA ARG A 19 -10.33 1.23 29.45
C ARG A 19 -11.15 0.11 28.80
N ARG A 20 -10.62 -1.12 28.79
CA ARG A 20 -11.32 -2.31 28.26
C ARG A 20 -12.29 -2.93 29.26
N TRP A 21 -11.93 -2.94 30.55
CA TRP A 21 -12.72 -3.54 31.62
C TRP A 21 -12.84 -2.58 32.82
N PRO A 22 -13.86 -1.68 32.85
CA PRO A 22 -14.00 -0.65 33.88
C PRO A 22 -14.07 -1.16 35.33
N GLY A 23 -14.50 -2.41 35.55
CA GLY A 23 -14.64 -3.06 36.86
C GLY A 23 -13.62 -4.17 37.16
N LEU A 24 -12.44 -4.13 36.52
CA LEU A 24 -11.42 -5.16 36.74
C LEU A 24 -10.76 -5.07 38.12
N VAL A 25 -10.30 -6.21 38.60
CA VAL A 25 -9.34 -6.33 39.71
C VAL A 25 -7.97 -6.59 39.10
N THR A 26 -7.03 -5.68 39.26
CA THR A 26 -5.67 -5.84 38.75
C THR A 26 -4.88 -6.84 39.60
N LEU A 27 -4.06 -7.66 38.94
CA LEU A 27 -2.98 -8.43 39.54
C LEU A 27 -1.66 -7.85 39.03
N PRO A 28 -1.01 -6.98 39.80
CA PRO A 28 0.28 -6.41 39.43
C PRO A 28 1.37 -7.47 39.33
N CYS A 29 2.13 -7.43 38.24
CA CYS A 29 3.23 -8.34 37.95
C CYS A 29 4.49 -7.54 37.64
N ARG A 30 5.65 -8.03 38.09
CA ARG A 30 6.92 -7.31 37.92
C ARG A 30 7.38 -7.34 36.47
N GLU A 31 7.35 -8.51 35.84
CA GLU A 31 7.83 -8.71 34.47
C GLU A 31 6.72 -9.26 33.58
N ALA A 32 6.86 -9.06 32.26
CA ALA A 32 5.89 -9.56 31.29
C ALA A 32 5.70 -11.10 31.36
N ARG A 33 6.76 -11.85 31.72
CA ARG A 33 6.67 -13.32 31.93
C ARG A 33 5.75 -13.68 33.10
N ASP A 34 5.71 -12.85 34.14
CA ASP A 34 4.89 -13.10 35.33
C ASP A 34 3.41 -12.89 35.00
N VAL A 35 3.10 -11.93 34.11
CA VAL A 35 1.75 -11.72 33.57
C VAL A 35 1.29 -12.95 32.79
N VAL A 36 2.14 -13.48 31.92
CA VAL A 36 1.86 -14.71 31.14
C VAL A 36 1.62 -15.90 32.07
N ALA A 37 2.50 -16.11 33.04
CA ALA A 37 2.38 -17.21 34.01
C ALA A 37 1.07 -17.10 34.80
N ALA A 38 0.73 -15.91 35.30
CA ALA A 38 -0.51 -15.69 36.06
C ALA A 38 -1.77 -16.06 35.28
N VAL A 39 -1.83 -15.78 33.98
CA VAL A 39 -2.98 -16.17 33.13
C VAL A 39 -2.97 -17.66 32.83
N ARG A 40 -1.80 -18.21 32.47
CA ARG A 40 -1.65 -19.62 32.11
C ARG A 40 -1.99 -20.56 33.28
N GLU A 41 -1.59 -20.18 34.49
CA GLU A 41 -1.84 -20.93 35.74
C GLU A 41 -3.25 -20.67 36.32
N GLY A 42 -4.03 -19.78 35.72
CA GLY A 42 -5.39 -19.44 36.18
C GLY A 42 -5.42 -18.50 37.40
N GLY A 43 -4.30 -17.88 37.76
CA GLY A 43 -4.22 -16.81 38.76
C GLY A 43 -4.90 -15.50 38.33
N ALA A 44 -5.09 -15.29 37.02
CA ALA A 44 -5.88 -14.23 36.40
C ALA A 44 -6.66 -14.75 35.18
N GLU A 45 -7.78 -14.11 34.84
CA GLU A 45 -8.63 -14.49 33.69
C GLU A 45 -8.11 -13.92 32.36
N ALA A 46 -7.39 -12.79 32.41
CA ALA A 46 -6.75 -12.17 31.25
C ALA A 46 -5.44 -11.48 31.62
N GLY A 47 -4.60 -11.22 30.63
CA GLY A 47 -3.39 -10.41 30.74
C GLY A 47 -3.44 -9.18 29.85
N CYS A 48 -2.72 -8.12 30.21
CA CYS A 48 -2.51 -6.91 29.41
C CYS A 48 -1.01 -6.59 29.36
N LEU A 49 -0.43 -6.56 28.16
CA LEU A 49 1.00 -6.32 27.94
C LEU A 49 1.23 -5.21 26.92
N PRO A 50 2.17 -4.28 27.16
CA PRO A 50 2.59 -3.32 26.14
C PRO A 50 3.40 -4.03 25.05
N ILE A 51 3.13 -3.72 23.77
CA ILE A 51 3.85 -4.32 22.64
C ILE A 51 4.68 -3.30 21.86
N GLU A 52 4.22 -2.06 21.75
CA GLU A 52 4.87 -1.03 20.93
C GLU A 52 4.50 0.36 21.45
N ASN A 53 5.46 1.29 21.46
CA ASN A 53 5.24 2.70 21.74
C ASN A 53 5.59 3.55 20.51
N SER A 54 4.81 4.60 20.23
CA SER A 54 4.96 5.43 19.03
C SER A 54 6.29 6.20 18.96
N LEU A 55 6.94 6.46 20.09
CA LEU A 55 8.20 7.22 20.16
C LEU A 55 9.42 6.33 20.38
N ILE A 56 9.28 5.29 21.22
CA ILE A 56 10.40 4.44 21.65
C ILE A 56 10.50 3.17 20.78
N GLY A 57 9.41 2.83 20.07
CA GLY A 57 9.29 1.63 19.24
C GLY A 57 8.88 0.38 20.03
N SER A 58 9.28 -0.78 19.50
CA SER A 58 8.87 -2.10 19.95
C SER A 58 9.36 -2.47 21.35
N VAL A 59 8.46 -3.03 22.17
CA VAL A 59 8.80 -3.61 23.48
C VAL A 59 9.37 -5.01 23.26
N THR A 60 10.68 -5.08 23.09
CA THR A 60 11.40 -6.30 22.68
C THR A 60 11.19 -7.50 23.63
N THR A 61 11.07 -7.24 24.93
CA THR A 61 10.81 -8.26 25.96
C THR A 61 9.45 -8.91 25.76
N THR A 62 8.41 -8.15 25.43
CA THR A 62 7.08 -8.68 25.12
C THR A 62 7.13 -9.52 23.86
N TYR A 63 7.72 -9.02 22.78
CA TYR A 63 7.86 -9.78 21.53
C TYR A 63 8.54 -11.13 21.76
N ASP A 64 9.67 -11.13 22.46
CA ASP A 64 10.42 -12.37 22.74
C ASP A 64 9.62 -13.39 23.55
N LEU A 65 8.69 -12.95 24.39
CA LEU A 65 7.80 -13.83 25.16
C LEU A 65 6.65 -14.38 24.34
N LEU A 66 6.13 -13.65 23.35
CA LEU A 66 4.94 -14.06 22.61
C LEU A 66 5.08 -15.45 21.95
N GLU A 67 6.24 -15.78 21.41
CA GLU A 67 6.42 -17.09 20.78
C GLU A 67 6.40 -18.23 21.81
N GLU A 68 7.15 -18.08 22.91
CA GLU A 68 7.20 -19.06 24.00
C GLU A 68 5.83 -19.21 24.68
N ALA A 69 5.12 -18.10 24.87
CA ALA A 69 3.87 -18.03 25.59
C ALA A 69 2.65 -18.51 24.77
N PHE A 70 2.65 -18.31 23.44
CA PHE A 70 1.50 -18.62 22.60
C PHE A 70 1.77 -19.78 21.62
N GLY A 71 3.02 -20.19 21.47
CA GLY A 71 3.43 -21.22 20.51
C GLY A 71 2.89 -22.62 20.78
N ASP A 72 2.39 -22.90 21.97
CA ASP A 72 1.73 -24.16 22.35
C ASP A 72 0.20 -24.11 22.20
N GLY A 73 -0.37 -22.97 21.78
CA GLY A 73 -1.81 -22.77 21.58
C GLY A 73 -2.62 -22.68 22.89
N THR A 74 -1.98 -22.61 24.06
CA THR A 74 -2.69 -22.52 25.35
C THR A 74 -3.22 -21.12 25.64
N LEU A 75 -2.64 -20.09 25.01
CA LEU A 75 -3.02 -18.69 25.11
C LEU A 75 -3.45 -18.14 23.75
N ARG A 76 -4.32 -17.14 23.75
CA ARG A 76 -4.74 -16.40 22.55
C ARG A 76 -4.89 -14.90 22.83
N LEU A 77 -4.47 -14.08 21.87
CA LEU A 77 -4.75 -12.65 21.86
C LEU A 77 -6.24 -12.42 21.63
N THR A 78 -6.80 -11.45 22.34
CA THR A 78 -8.23 -11.17 22.31
C THR A 78 -8.56 -9.77 21.86
N HIS A 79 -7.73 -8.76 22.17
CA HIS A 79 -7.93 -7.36 21.77
C HIS A 79 -6.60 -6.60 21.72
N GLU A 80 -6.64 -5.47 21.03
CA GLU A 80 -5.62 -4.43 21.05
C GLU A 80 -6.19 -3.15 21.65
N ILE A 81 -5.37 -2.45 22.44
CA ILE A 81 -5.73 -1.20 23.09
C ILE A 81 -4.66 -0.17 22.75
N LEU A 82 -5.05 0.94 22.14
CA LEU A 82 -4.17 2.09 21.97
C LEU A 82 -4.45 3.09 23.10
N TYR A 83 -3.42 3.37 23.90
CA TYR A 83 -3.55 4.24 25.07
C TYR A 83 -2.58 5.44 24.97
N PRO A 84 -3.09 6.69 24.98
CA PRO A 84 -2.26 7.89 25.08
C PRO A 84 -1.44 7.91 26.36
N VAL A 85 -0.14 8.15 26.24
CA VAL A 85 0.79 8.18 27.36
C VAL A 85 1.08 9.64 27.70
N HIS A 86 0.33 10.15 28.66
CA HIS A 86 0.52 11.47 29.25
C HIS A 86 1.28 11.35 30.56
N HIS A 87 2.33 12.15 30.70
CA HIS A 87 3.18 12.17 31.89
C HIS A 87 2.78 13.34 32.79
N THR A 88 2.69 13.06 34.09
CA THR A 88 2.30 14.02 35.12
C THR A 88 3.41 14.09 36.17
N LEU A 89 3.83 15.30 36.54
CA LEU A 89 4.70 15.53 37.68
C LEU A 89 3.85 15.60 38.95
N MET A 90 4.15 14.75 39.92
CA MET A 90 3.40 14.64 41.17
C MET A 90 4.32 14.56 42.39
N ALA A 91 3.86 15.10 43.52
CA ALA A 91 4.62 15.17 44.77
C ALA A 91 3.70 15.01 45.99
N SER A 92 4.29 14.99 47.19
CA SER A 92 3.52 14.94 48.43
C SER A 92 2.59 16.17 48.56
N PRO A 93 1.39 16.04 49.14
CA PRO A 93 0.48 17.18 49.35
C PRO A 93 1.17 18.35 50.05
N GLY A 94 1.04 19.56 49.49
CA GLY A 94 1.68 20.77 50.00
C GLY A 94 3.10 21.03 49.48
N ALA A 95 3.67 20.14 48.66
CA ALA A 95 4.88 20.42 47.89
C ALA A 95 4.62 21.51 46.84
N ALA A 96 5.61 22.37 46.60
CA ALA A 96 5.61 23.38 45.55
C ALA A 96 6.68 23.05 44.51
N LEU A 97 6.47 23.45 43.25
CA LEU A 97 7.35 23.12 42.14
C LEU A 97 8.79 23.61 42.39
N GLU A 98 8.94 24.80 42.97
CA GLU A 98 10.23 25.43 43.30
C GLU A 98 11.00 24.68 44.41
N GLY A 99 10.31 23.84 45.18
CA GLY A 99 10.89 23.05 46.27
C GLY A 99 11.45 21.69 45.84
N ILE A 100 11.22 21.28 44.59
CA ILE A 100 11.60 19.95 44.09
C ILE A 100 13.10 19.91 43.78
N LYS A 101 13.79 18.94 44.38
CA LYS A 101 15.23 18.70 44.21
C LYS A 101 15.55 17.44 43.44
N ARG A 102 14.69 16.42 43.53
CA ARG A 102 14.90 15.13 42.86
C ARG A 102 13.60 14.64 42.23
N VAL A 103 13.69 14.16 41.00
CA VAL A 103 12.56 13.62 40.22
C VAL A 103 12.83 12.15 39.91
N LEU A 104 11.93 11.27 40.35
CA LEU A 104 12.02 9.83 40.19
C LEU A 104 11.09 9.35 39.07
N SER A 105 11.61 8.57 38.13
CA SER A 105 10.79 7.82 37.17
C SER A 105 11.60 6.76 36.42
N HIS A 106 10.94 5.97 35.57
CA HIS A 106 11.62 5.07 34.64
C HIS A 106 12.51 5.88 33.67
N PRO A 107 13.73 5.42 33.32
CA PRO A 107 14.65 6.16 32.45
C PRO A 107 14.03 6.65 31.14
N VAL A 108 13.15 5.82 30.58
CA VAL A 108 12.42 6.15 29.35
C VAL A 108 11.44 7.29 29.54
N ALA A 109 10.72 7.34 30.67
CA ALA A 109 9.79 8.43 30.96
C ALA A 109 10.53 9.74 31.29
N LEU A 110 11.65 9.66 32.01
CA LEU A 110 12.54 10.80 32.23
C LEU A 110 13.06 11.38 30.90
N GLY A 111 13.45 10.50 29.97
CA GLY A 111 13.89 10.90 28.63
C GLY A 111 12.78 11.53 27.78
N GLN A 112 11.52 11.16 28.01
CA GLN A 112 10.35 11.70 27.30
C GLN A 112 9.85 13.04 27.84
N CYS A 113 10.36 13.52 28.97
CA CYS A 113 9.94 14.80 29.58
C CYS A 113 11.12 15.77 29.70
N ARG A 114 12.20 15.53 28.94
CA ARG A 114 13.49 16.17 29.17
C ARG A 114 13.44 17.66 28.88
N ILE A 115 12.78 18.06 27.79
CA ILE A 115 12.68 19.47 27.40
C ILE A 115 11.88 20.25 28.43
N TRP A 116 10.79 19.66 28.92
CA TRP A 116 9.99 20.28 29.98
C TRP A 116 10.78 20.41 31.29
N LEU A 117 11.50 19.36 31.69
CA LEU A 117 12.32 19.34 32.91
C LEU A 117 13.45 20.36 32.84
N GLU A 118 14.19 20.43 31.74
CA GLU A 118 15.28 21.41 31.54
C GLU A 118 14.76 22.86 31.58
N ARG A 119 13.52 23.09 31.13
CA ARG A 119 12.92 24.43 31.11
C ARG A 119 12.37 24.87 32.47
N ASN A 120 11.76 23.97 33.23
CA ASN A 120 11.00 24.32 34.44
C ASN A 120 11.73 23.94 35.75
N LEU A 121 12.63 22.96 35.69
CA LEU A 121 13.38 22.42 36.83
C LEU A 121 14.86 22.19 36.43
N PRO A 122 15.62 23.22 36.03
CA PRO A 122 16.96 23.07 35.46
C PRO A 122 18.00 22.45 36.42
N ASP A 123 17.82 22.64 37.73
CA ASP A 123 18.76 22.18 38.77
C ASP A 123 18.34 20.86 39.44
N VAL A 124 17.33 20.17 38.90
CA VAL A 124 16.77 18.96 39.51
C VAL A 124 17.59 17.72 39.18
N GLU A 125 17.81 16.87 40.18
CA GLU A 125 18.47 15.58 39.97
C GLU A 125 17.46 14.55 39.47
N LEU A 126 17.71 13.98 38.29
CA LEU A 126 16.89 12.91 37.71
C LEU A 126 17.35 11.55 38.26
N VAL A 127 16.47 10.87 38.97
CA VAL A 127 16.73 9.60 39.63
C VAL A 127 16.01 8.49 38.88
N SER A 128 16.79 7.58 38.29
CA SER A 128 16.26 6.43 37.58
C SER A 128 15.64 5.42 38.56
N ALA A 129 14.37 5.12 38.36
CA ALA A 129 13.63 4.07 39.04
C ALA A 129 13.21 2.97 38.05
N TRP A 130 12.73 1.85 38.58
CA TRP A 130 12.39 0.67 37.77
C TRP A 130 11.00 0.78 37.11
N ASP A 131 10.10 1.61 37.64
CA ASP A 131 8.74 1.82 37.11
C ASP A 131 8.26 3.25 37.40
N THR A 132 7.40 3.75 36.50
CA THR A 132 6.78 5.07 36.61
C THR A 132 5.82 5.12 37.80
N ALA A 133 4.90 4.17 37.90
CA ALA A 133 3.96 4.09 39.01
C ALA A 133 4.63 3.73 40.34
N GLY A 134 5.64 2.84 40.30
CA GLY A 134 6.49 2.55 41.46
C GLY A 134 7.20 3.80 42.01
N SER A 135 7.52 4.77 41.15
CA SER A 135 8.09 6.05 41.58
C SER A 135 7.07 6.89 42.37
N ALA A 136 5.81 6.93 41.94
CA ALA A 136 4.73 7.56 42.71
C ALA A 136 4.54 6.89 44.08
N GLU A 137 4.59 5.56 44.14
CA GLU A 137 4.52 4.81 45.41
C GLU A 137 5.68 5.18 46.36
N ILE A 138 6.90 5.32 45.85
CA ILE A 138 8.07 5.74 46.64
C ILE A 138 7.85 7.13 47.24
N ILE A 139 7.42 8.10 46.41
CA ILE A 139 7.16 9.48 46.88
C ILE A 139 6.07 9.51 47.95
N ALA A 140 5.00 8.73 47.77
CA ALA A 140 3.92 8.66 48.74
C ALA A 140 4.35 8.08 50.10
N LYS A 141 5.25 7.09 50.10
CA LYS A 141 5.79 6.49 51.33
C LYS A 141 6.79 7.39 52.04
N GLU A 142 7.64 8.09 51.29
CA GLU A 142 8.65 8.96 51.89
C GLU A 142 8.05 10.25 52.45
N GLY A 143 6.99 10.78 51.85
CA GLY A 143 6.31 12.00 52.33
C GLY A 143 7.19 13.26 52.28
N ASN A 144 8.31 13.22 51.55
CA ASN A 144 9.28 14.31 51.48
C ASN A 144 8.84 15.33 50.40
N PRO A 145 8.56 16.59 50.75
CA PRO A 145 8.09 17.60 49.81
C PRO A 145 9.16 18.08 48.81
N SER A 146 10.42 17.67 48.98
CA SER A 146 11.50 17.96 48.02
C SER A 146 11.66 16.90 46.92
N LEU A 147 10.81 15.87 46.92
CA LEU A 147 10.82 14.80 45.93
C LEU A 147 9.55 14.83 45.09
N ALA A 148 9.70 14.53 43.81
CA ALA A 148 8.58 14.34 42.88
C ALA A 148 8.77 13.06 42.06
N ALA A 149 7.67 12.56 41.51
CA ALA A 149 7.64 11.46 40.56
C ALA A 149 7.05 11.91 39.23
N ILE A 150 7.51 11.30 38.14
CA ILE A 150 6.82 11.34 36.84
C ILE A 150 6.11 10.02 36.65
N ALA A 151 4.78 10.06 36.54
CA ALA A 151 3.95 8.89 36.30
C ALA A 151 2.66 9.28 35.57
N ALA A 152 1.84 8.28 35.25
CA ALA A 152 0.50 8.51 34.76
C ALA A 152 -0.35 9.21 35.82
N ARG A 153 -1.23 10.14 35.42
CA ARG A 153 -2.06 10.93 36.33
C ARG A 153 -2.82 10.12 37.38
N HIS A 154 -3.36 8.94 37.02
CA HIS A 154 -4.12 8.10 37.95
C HIS A 154 -3.26 7.48 39.06
N ALA A 155 -1.93 7.48 38.93
CA ALA A 155 -1.03 7.11 40.01
C ALA A 155 -1.10 8.13 41.16
N ALA A 156 -1.32 9.42 40.85
CA ALA A 156 -1.51 10.44 41.88
C ALA A 156 -2.78 10.18 42.70
N ASP A 157 -3.89 9.87 42.01
CA ASP A 157 -5.17 9.53 42.65
C ASP A 157 -5.06 8.27 43.52
N SER A 158 -4.33 7.25 43.03
CA SER A 158 -4.17 5.97 43.72
C SER A 158 -3.34 6.07 45.00
N HIS A 159 -2.39 7.00 45.05
CA HIS A 159 -1.45 7.17 46.16
C HIS A 159 -1.67 8.45 46.99
N GLY A 160 -2.69 9.25 46.66
CA GLY A 160 -3.01 10.50 47.37
C GLY A 160 -1.97 11.61 47.19
N LEU A 161 -1.31 11.66 46.03
CA LEU A 161 -0.30 12.68 45.71
C LEU A 161 -0.94 13.94 45.09
N ALA A 162 -0.27 15.08 45.24
CA ALA A 162 -0.63 16.32 44.58
C ALA A 162 0.02 16.40 43.19
N VAL A 163 -0.79 16.75 42.18
CA VAL A 163 -0.31 17.04 40.83
C VAL A 163 0.31 18.44 40.79
N LEU A 164 1.58 18.53 40.41
CA LEU A 164 2.32 19.79 40.26
C LEU A 164 2.26 20.33 38.83
N ALA A 165 2.33 19.43 37.85
CA ALA A 165 2.20 19.75 36.43
C ALA A 165 1.67 18.53 35.68
N ASP A 166 0.82 18.76 34.68
CA ASP A 166 0.23 17.71 33.84
C ASP A 166 0.67 17.93 32.39
N LEU A 167 0.65 16.86 31.58
CA LEU A 167 1.05 16.88 30.17
C LEU A 167 2.49 17.41 29.96
N ILE A 168 3.44 16.85 30.71
CA ILE A 168 4.85 17.29 30.71
C ILE A 168 5.73 16.55 29.68
N GLU A 169 5.15 15.61 28.93
CA GLU A 169 5.85 14.93 27.84
C GLU A 169 6.26 15.89 26.72
N ASP A 170 7.39 15.60 26.08
CA ASP A 170 7.97 16.39 25.01
C ASP A 170 7.17 16.30 23.70
N ASP A 171 6.43 15.19 23.51
CA ASP A 171 5.55 14.96 22.36
C ASP A 171 4.15 14.49 22.81
N PRO A 172 3.08 15.28 22.57
CA PRO A 172 1.72 14.96 23.01
C PRO A 172 1.06 13.83 22.20
N THR A 173 1.69 13.35 21.13
CA THR A 173 1.22 12.23 20.29
C THR A 173 1.70 10.87 20.79
N ASN A 174 2.38 10.83 21.94
CA ASN A 174 2.87 9.61 22.57
C ASN A 174 1.75 8.62 22.87
N GLN A 175 1.83 7.42 22.30
CA GLN A 175 0.85 6.37 22.46
C GLN A 175 1.54 5.02 22.61
N THR A 176 0.98 4.18 23.47
CA THR A 176 1.41 2.79 23.61
C THR A 176 0.29 1.86 23.19
N ARG A 177 0.65 0.88 22.36
CA ARG A 177 -0.19 -0.23 21.96
C ARG A 177 -0.03 -1.36 22.97
N PHE A 178 -1.15 -1.83 23.49
CA PHE A 178 -1.25 -2.94 24.42
C PHE A 178 -2.02 -4.09 23.79
N LEU A 179 -1.61 -5.32 24.10
CA LEU A 179 -2.30 -6.53 23.71
C LEU A 179 -2.93 -7.16 24.94
N THR A 180 -4.20 -7.56 24.82
CA THR A 180 -4.85 -8.39 25.82
C THR A 180 -4.94 -9.83 25.36
N PHE A 181 -4.86 -10.77 26.31
CA PHE A 181 -4.89 -12.20 26.02
C PHE A 181 -5.55 -13.00 27.13
N THR A 182 -6.01 -14.19 26.79
CA THR A 182 -6.61 -15.15 27.71
C THR A 182 -6.08 -16.55 27.42
N ARG A 183 -6.45 -17.52 28.26
CA ARG A 183 -6.35 -18.93 27.86
C ARG A 183 -7.24 -19.21 26.66
N ALA A 184 -6.82 -20.15 25.81
CA ALA A 184 -7.54 -20.52 24.60
C ALA A 184 -8.88 -21.21 24.91
N ASP A 185 -8.99 -21.92 26.03
CA ASP A 185 -10.18 -22.61 26.53
C ASP A 185 -11.16 -21.69 27.29
N ALA A 186 -10.78 -20.43 27.54
CA ALA A 186 -11.63 -19.50 28.26
C ALA A 186 -12.81 -19.04 27.40
N ALA A 187 -14.00 -18.95 28.02
CA ALA A 187 -15.19 -18.37 27.43
C ALA A 187 -14.88 -16.96 26.88
N GLU A 188 -15.51 -16.57 25.76
CA GLU A 188 -15.32 -15.24 25.19
C GLU A 188 -15.63 -14.17 26.24
N LEU A 189 -14.63 -13.33 26.50
CA LEU A 189 -14.78 -12.22 27.43
C LEU A 189 -15.74 -11.19 26.82
N PRO A 190 -16.66 -10.61 27.60
CA PRO A 190 -17.66 -9.67 27.08
C PRO A 190 -17.02 -8.54 26.25
N ALA A 191 -17.46 -8.38 25.01
CA ALA A 191 -17.06 -7.30 24.11
C ALA A 191 -17.62 -5.94 24.56
N GLY A 192 -16.84 -4.88 24.37
CA GLY A 192 -17.35 -3.51 24.39
C GLY A 192 -18.28 -3.27 23.19
N THR A 193 -19.08 -2.21 23.26
CA THR A 193 -20.22 -1.94 22.35
C THR A 193 -19.92 -1.99 20.85
N ALA A 194 -20.86 -2.62 20.13
CA ALA A 194 -20.89 -2.84 18.68
C ALA A 194 -20.73 -1.55 17.84
N GLY A 195 -19.64 -1.49 17.09
CA GLY A 195 -19.46 -0.67 15.89
C GLY A 195 -19.05 -1.55 14.70
N ALA A 196 -18.79 -0.99 13.52
CA ALA A 196 -18.26 -1.75 12.40
C ALA A 196 -16.88 -2.33 12.76
N VAL A 197 -16.85 -3.60 13.15
CA VAL A 197 -15.66 -4.26 13.69
C VAL A 197 -14.70 -4.59 12.55
N ARG A 198 -13.61 -3.82 12.43
CA ARG A 198 -12.44 -4.29 11.65
C ARG A 198 -11.73 -5.34 12.48
N TYR A 199 -11.33 -6.45 11.85
CA TYR A 199 -10.55 -7.49 12.51
C TYR A 199 -9.09 -7.39 12.12
N LYS A 200 -8.24 -7.84 13.03
CA LYS A 200 -6.81 -8.00 12.89
C LYS A 200 -6.44 -9.42 13.30
N THR A 201 -5.49 -10.03 12.60
CA THR A 201 -4.88 -11.30 13.00
C THR A 201 -3.39 -11.11 13.19
N SER A 202 -2.87 -11.49 14.35
CA SER A 202 -1.44 -11.46 14.62
C SER A 202 -0.85 -12.86 14.47
N VAL A 203 0.24 -12.96 13.73
CA VAL A 203 0.95 -14.22 13.47
C VAL A 203 2.43 -14.07 13.68
N ILE A 204 3.06 -15.16 14.14
CA ILE A 204 4.51 -15.32 14.12
C ILE A 204 4.84 -16.29 13.01
N VAL A 205 5.74 -15.89 12.11
CA VAL A 205 6.21 -16.72 11.00
C VAL A 205 7.71 -16.92 11.14
N LEU A 206 8.15 -18.17 11.28
CA LEU A 206 9.55 -18.55 11.19
C LEU A 206 9.82 -18.99 9.76
N ILE A 207 10.71 -18.29 9.08
CA ILE A 207 11.08 -18.59 7.70
C ILE A 207 12.51 -19.10 7.62
N ASP A 208 12.77 -19.96 6.64
CA ASP A 208 14.13 -20.32 6.26
C ASP A 208 14.87 -19.08 5.76
N HIS A 209 16.14 -18.92 6.17
CA HIS A 209 17.01 -17.86 5.67
C HIS A 209 17.52 -18.20 4.24
N LYS A 210 16.63 -18.09 3.24
CA LYS A 210 16.90 -18.28 1.81
C LYS A 210 16.45 -17.04 1.01
N PRO A 211 17.10 -16.72 -0.13
CA PRO A 211 16.70 -15.60 -0.97
C PRO A 211 15.21 -15.63 -1.33
N GLY A 212 14.50 -14.53 -1.10
CA GLY A 212 13.10 -14.38 -1.47
C GLY A 212 12.07 -14.98 -0.51
N MET A 213 12.46 -15.74 0.53
CA MET A 213 11.47 -16.40 1.42
C MET A 213 10.56 -15.43 2.15
N LEU A 214 11.10 -14.31 2.63
CA LEU A 214 10.28 -13.26 3.24
C LEU A 214 9.32 -12.66 2.21
N ALA A 215 9.78 -12.40 0.99
CA ALA A 215 8.94 -11.86 -0.07
C ALA A 215 7.80 -12.82 -0.44
N LEU A 216 8.07 -14.11 -0.63
CA LEU A 216 7.06 -15.14 -0.89
C LEU A 216 6.03 -15.23 0.25
N THR A 217 6.51 -15.20 1.49
CA THR A 217 5.65 -15.23 2.69
C THR A 217 4.71 -14.01 2.73
N LEU A 218 5.24 -12.81 2.48
CA LEU A 218 4.43 -11.58 2.46
C LEU A 218 3.51 -11.53 1.22
N GLN A 219 3.94 -12.10 0.10
CA GLN A 219 3.17 -12.17 -1.14
C GLN A 219 1.91 -13.02 -0.98
N ALA A 220 1.94 -14.10 -0.17
CA ALA A 220 0.77 -14.92 0.13
C ALA A 220 -0.41 -14.09 0.68
N PHE A 221 -0.12 -13.03 1.46
CA PHE A 221 -1.12 -12.05 1.90
C PHE A 221 -1.47 -11.05 0.79
N GLY A 222 -0.46 -10.45 0.16
CA GLY A 222 -0.63 -9.38 -0.82
C GLY A 222 -1.47 -9.76 -2.04
N VAL A 223 -1.27 -10.96 -2.61
CA VAL A 223 -2.02 -11.44 -3.79
C VAL A 223 -3.52 -11.67 -3.53
N ARG A 224 -3.90 -11.78 -2.24
CA ARG A 224 -5.29 -11.95 -1.78
C ARG A 224 -5.89 -10.66 -1.22
N GLY A 225 -5.21 -9.53 -1.40
CA GLY A 225 -5.66 -8.24 -0.87
C GLY A 225 -5.67 -8.18 0.66
N VAL A 226 -4.86 -9.00 1.33
CA VAL A 226 -4.68 -8.96 2.79
C VAL A 226 -3.57 -7.96 3.10
N ASN A 227 -3.95 -6.83 3.71
CA ASN A 227 -2.99 -5.79 4.05
C ASN A 227 -2.16 -6.19 5.29
N LEU A 228 -0.86 -5.89 5.24
CA LEU A 228 0.05 -6.00 6.37
C LEU A 228 -0.01 -4.70 7.18
N MET A 229 -0.37 -4.78 8.46
CA MET A 229 -0.47 -3.63 9.37
C MET A 229 0.78 -3.42 10.21
N ALA A 230 1.54 -4.47 10.51
CA ALA A 230 2.83 -4.39 11.17
C ALA A 230 3.73 -5.56 10.74
N LEU A 231 5.04 -5.30 10.72
CA LEU A 231 6.07 -6.31 10.47
C LEU A 231 7.27 -6.04 11.38
N GLN A 232 7.53 -6.94 12.32
CA GLN A 232 8.67 -6.86 13.23
C GLN A 232 9.51 -8.13 13.11
N SER A 233 10.82 -7.99 12.89
CA SER A 233 11.75 -9.12 12.94
C SER A 233 12.37 -9.28 14.33
N ARG A 234 12.59 -10.53 14.75
CA ARG A 234 13.39 -10.88 15.92
C ARG A 234 14.32 -12.05 15.58
N PRO A 235 15.56 -12.07 16.09
CA PRO A 235 16.45 -13.20 15.92
C PRO A 235 15.88 -14.42 16.66
N GLU A 236 16.00 -15.60 16.05
CA GLU A 236 15.61 -16.85 16.68
C GLU A 236 16.70 -17.30 17.68
N ARG A 237 16.30 -17.56 18.93
CA ARG A 237 17.25 -17.88 20.01
C ARG A 237 17.86 -19.26 19.81
N SER A 238 17.10 -20.20 19.27
CA SER A 238 17.54 -21.58 19.05
C SER A 238 18.41 -21.76 17.80
N ALA A 239 18.41 -20.79 16.87
CA ALA A 239 19.11 -20.87 15.59
C ALA A 239 19.69 -19.50 15.18
N PRO A 240 21.01 -19.27 15.40
CA PRO A 240 21.66 -18.01 15.04
C PRO A 240 21.43 -17.59 13.59
N TRP A 241 21.17 -16.30 13.37
CA TRP A 241 20.95 -15.68 12.05
C TRP A 241 19.69 -16.12 11.30
N THR A 242 18.83 -16.91 11.94
CA THR A 242 17.45 -17.09 11.49
C THR A 242 16.57 -16.09 12.23
N TYR A 243 15.43 -15.74 11.61
CA TYR A 243 14.55 -14.69 12.10
C TYR A 243 13.12 -15.20 12.14
N ARG A 244 12.43 -14.81 13.19
CA ARG A 244 10.97 -14.86 13.26
C ARG A 244 10.40 -13.49 12.95
N PHE A 245 9.31 -13.49 12.22
CA PHE A 245 8.60 -12.29 11.81
C PHE A 245 7.24 -12.26 12.49
N TYR A 246 7.01 -11.20 13.27
CA TYR A 246 5.70 -10.89 13.82
C TYR A 246 4.98 -10.05 12.79
N VAL A 247 3.83 -10.55 12.36
CA VAL A 247 3.06 -9.96 11.30
C VAL A 247 1.65 -9.74 11.79
N ASP A 248 1.19 -8.51 11.63
CA ASP A 248 -0.19 -8.15 11.86
C ASP A 248 -0.88 -8.01 10.50
N VAL A 249 -1.95 -8.75 10.26
CA VAL A 249 -2.70 -8.72 9.01
C VAL A 249 -4.14 -8.29 9.22
N ASP A 250 -4.69 -7.58 8.24
CA ASP A 250 -6.09 -7.17 8.23
C ASP A 250 -7.01 -8.37 7.95
N GLY A 251 -8.10 -8.48 8.71
CA GLY A 251 -9.04 -9.59 8.66
C GLY A 251 -8.88 -10.61 9.78
N ALA A 252 -9.93 -11.39 10.00
CA ALA A 252 -9.93 -12.52 10.94
C ALA A 252 -9.33 -13.76 10.28
N ALA A 253 -8.73 -14.67 11.05
CA ALA A 253 -8.12 -15.90 10.53
C ALA A 253 -9.12 -16.83 9.82
N GLY A 254 -10.42 -16.71 10.13
CA GLY A 254 -11.49 -17.43 9.46
C GLY A 254 -12.03 -16.78 8.18
N ASP A 255 -11.60 -15.55 7.86
CA ASP A 255 -11.92 -14.91 6.57
C ASP A 255 -11.24 -15.71 5.45
N PRO A 256 -11.95 -16.17 4.40
CA PRO A 256 -11.38 -16.99 3.33
C PRO A 256 -10.05 -16.47 2.77
N ARG A 257 -9.93 -15.15 2.54
CA ARG A 257 -8.69 -14.54 2.01
C ARG A 257 -7.51 -14.69 2.97
N VAL A 258 -7.76 -14.63 4.27
CA VAL A 258 -6.73 -14.74 5.32
C VAL A 258 -6.43 -16.21 5.58
N ALA A 259 -7.44 -17.06 5.66
CA ALA A 259 -7.28 -18.50 5.85
C ALA A 259 -6.41 -19.13 4.76
N GLU A 260 -6.70 -18.83 3.49
CA GLU A 260 -5.89 -19.30 2.36
C GLU A 260 -4.46 -18.74 2.38
N ALA A 261 -4.29 -17.48 2.79
CA ALA A 261 -2.95 -16.89 2.94
C ALA A 261 -2.15 -17.60 4.05
N LEU A 262 -2.79 -17.89 5.20
CA LEU A 262 -2.17 -18.61 6.32
C LEU A 262 -1.81 -20.04 5.94
N GLU A 263 -2.63 -20.71 5.13
CA GLU A 263 -2.33 -22.05 4.59
C GLU A 263 -1.09 -22.01 3.70
N GLU A 264 -1.01 -21.05 2.77
CA GLU A 264 0.15 -20.89 1.89
C GLU A 264 1.43 -20.52 2.67
N VAL A 265 1.33 -19.61 3.63
CA VAL A 265 2.43 -19.28 4.56
C VAL A 265 2.84 -20.53 5.34
N GLY A 266 1.88 -21.34 5.80
CA GLY A 266 2.15 -22.60 6.49
C GLY A 266 2.94 -23.62 5.64
N ALA A 267 2.76 -23.60 4.33
CA ALA A 267 3.52 -24.44 3.40
C ALA A 267 4.94 -23.89 3.09
N LEU A 268 5.15 -22.58 3.22
CA LEU A 268 6.41 -21.90 2.93
C LEU A 268 7.32 -21.75 4.16
N ALA A 269 6.72 -21.57 5.33
CA ALA A 269 7.40 -21.27 6.57
C ALA A 269 7.79 -22.55 7.32
N ALA A 270 8.88 -22.49 8.09
CA ALA A 270 9.27 -23.56 9.00
C ALA A 270 8.25 -23.73 10.13
N ARG A 271 7.63 -22.63 10.56
CA ARG A 271 6.56 -22.63 11.57
C ARG A 271 5.70 -21.37 11.44
N VAL A 272 4.39 -21.53 11.65
CA VAL A 272 3.44 -20.43 11.78
C VAL A 272 2.71 -20.58 13.11
N VAL A 273 2.64 -19.51 13.89
CA VAL A 273 1.86 -19.44 15.14
C VAL A 273 0.84 -18.33 15.00
N VAL A 274 -0.44 -18.68 14.97
CA VAL A 274 -1.53 -17.69 15.02
C VAL A 274 -1.74 -17.28 16.47
N LEU A 275 -1.42 -16.04 16.80
CA LEU A 275 -1.53 -15.52 18.16
C LEU A 275 -3.00 -15.21 18.52
N GLY A 276 -3.81 -14.82 17.55
CA GLY A 276 -5.25 -14.60 17.70
C GLY A 276 -5.82 -13.68 16.64
N SER A 277 -7.15 -13.69 16.51
CA SER A 277 -7.91 -12.74 15.69
C SER A 277 -8.81 -11.92 16.58
N TYR A 278 -8.72 -10.60 16.45
CA TYR A 278 -9.35 -9.67 17.38
C TYR A 278 -9.76 -8.37 16.72
N GLU A 279 -10.61 -7.61 17.39
CA GLU A 279 -11.04 -6.29 16.90
C GLU A 279 -9.82 -5.36 16.80
N ALA A 280 -9.58 -4.83 15.60
CA ALA A 280 -8.57 -3.82 15.36
C ALA A 280 -9.01 -2.52 16.05
N TRP A 281 -8.07 -1.82 16.69
CA TRP A 281 -8.36 -0.49 17.23
C TRP A 281 -8.57 0.51 16.07
N VAL A 282 -9.77 1.09 15.96
CA VAL A 282 -10.12 2.03 14.88
C VAL A 282 -10.15 3.46 15.41
N GLU A 283 -8.99 4.12 15.42
CA GLU A 283 -8.92 5.59 15.45
C GLU A 283 -7.81 6.03 14.48
N GLY A 284 -8.20 6.65 13.35
CA GLY A 284 -7.28 7.29 12.41
C GLY A 284 -6.78 6.49 11.19
N SER A 285 -7.00 5.17 11.06
CA SER A 285 -6.48 4.41 9.89
C SER A 285 -7.43 4.40 8.68
N ARG A 286 -7.10 5.20 7.66
CA ARG A 286 -7.66 5.04 6.30
C ARG A 286 -6.91 3.92 5.58
N LEU A 287 -7.26 2.67 5.88
CA LEU A 287 -6.94 1.54 5.01
C LEU A 287 -8.08 1.40 3.98
N SER A 288 -7.74 1.59 2.70
CA SER A 288 -8.58 1.19 1.57
C SER A 288 -8.33 -0.29 1.32
N ALA A 289 -9.34 -1.14 1.57
CA ALA A 289 -9.25 -2.54 1.16
C ALA A 289 -9.34 -2.60 -0.38
N PRO A 290 -8.43 -3.31 -1.08
CA PRO A 290 -8.63 -3.61 -2.48
C PRO A 290 -9.87 -4.51 -2.64
N PRO A 291 -10.63 -4.38 -3.74
CA PRO A 291 -11.79 -5.23 -3.99
C PRO A 291 -11.39 -6.71 -4.00
N PRO A 292 -12.27 -7.61 -3.51
CA PRO A 292 -11.97 -9.05 -3.44
C PRO A 292 -11.71 -9.64 -4.82
N THR A 293 -10.75 -10.56 -4.91
CA THR A 293 -10.44 -11.30 -6.14
C THR A 293 -11.61 -12.22 -6.51
N PRO A 294 -12.09 -12.24 -7.77
CA PRO A 294 -13.16 -13.14 -8.17
C PRO A 294 -12.79 -14.63 -8.06
N ALA A 295 -13.79 -15.48 -7.85
CA ALA A 295 -13.64 -16.92 -7.75
C ALA A 295 -13.00 -17.55 -9.01
N HIS A 296 -12.22 -18.62 -8.82
CA HIS A 296 -11.48 -19.34 -9.86
C HIS A 296 -12.32 -19.95 -11.00
N HIS A 297 -13.65 -19.93 -10.90
CA HIS A 297 -14.55 -20.46 -11.92
C HIS A 297 -15.77 -19.55 -12.13
N THR A 298 -15.78 -18.82 -13.24
CA THR A 298 -16.95 -18.10 -13.74
C THR A 298 -17.61 -18.91 -14.86
N SER A 299 -18.92 -19.11 -14.77
CA SER A 299 -19.68 -19.75 -15.86
C SER A 299 -19.61 -18.88 -17.11
N LYS A 300 -19.34 -19.48 -18.27
CA LYS A 300 -19.37 -18.75 -19.55
C LYS A 300 -20.75 -18.09 -19.72
N PRO A 301 -20.81 -16.77 -19.92
CA PRO A 301 -22.08 -16.10 -20.10
C PRO A 301 -22.71 -16.45 -21.47
N ASP A 302 -24.03 -16.42 -21.56
CA ASP A 302 -24.77 -16.68 -22.82
C ASP A 302 -24.40 -15.70 -23.93
N VAL A 303 -24.14 -14.45 -23.56
CA VAL A 303 -23.60 -13.40 -24.44
C VAL A 303 -22.20 -13.04 -23.92
N PRO A 304 -21.14 -13.06 -24.76
CA PRO A 304 -19.79 -12.67 -24.32
C PRO A 304 -19.78 -11.28 -23.67
N LEU A 305 -18.94 -11.08 -22.65
CA LEU A 305 -18.83 -9.82 -21.91
C LEU A 305 -18.44 -8.66 -22.83
N VAL A 306 -17.57 -8.89 -23.82
CA VAL A 306 -17.15 -7.87 -24.79
C VAL A 306 -18.26 -7.46 -25.78
N ASP A 307 -19.34 -8.23 -25.93
CA ASP A 307 -20.28 -8.09 -27.05
C ASP A 307 -21.08 -6.78 -27.00
N ARG A 308 -21.17 -6.06 -28.13
CA ARG A 308 -21.89 -4.77 -28.25
C ARG A 308 -23.33 -4.83 -27.71
N ARG A 309 -24.00 -5.99 -27.83
CA ARG A 309 -25.39 -6.16 -27.34
C ARG A 309 -25.54 -5.94 -25.84
N ARG A 310 -24.47 -6.11 -25.06
CA ARG A 310 -24.49 -5.84 -23.62
C ARG A 310 -24.52 -4.36 -23.29
N GLN A 311 -23.92 -3.53 -24.14
CA GLN A 311 -23.89 -2.07 -23.97
C GLN A 311 -23.97 -1.39 -25.34
N PRO A 312 -25.19 -1.24 -25.91
CA PRO A 312 -25.39 -0.72 -27.26
C PRO A 312 -24.79 0.66 -27.53
N ASP A 313 -24.70 1.51 -26.49
CA ASP A 313 -24.13 2.85 -26.59
C ASP A 313 -22.59 2.87 -26.56
N GLY A 314 -21.95 1.76 -26.18
CA GLY A 314 -20.51 1.66 -25.98
C GLY A 314 -20.08 2.00 -24.55
N SER A 315 -18.95 1.45 -24.13
CA SER A 315 -18.32 1.75 -22.84
C SER A 315 -17.57 3.07 -22.90
N ARG A 316 -17.56 3.76 -21.75
CA ARG A 316 -16.66 4.87 -21.49
C ARG A 316 -15.61 4.42 -20.48
N VAL A 317 -14.34 4.61 -20.83
CA VAL A 317 -13.21 4.25 -19.94
C VAL A 317 -12.53 5.53 -19.51
N THR A 318 -12.44 5.75 -18.20
CA THR A 318 -11.87 6.97 -17.61
C THR A 318 -10.46 6.71 -17.09
N VAL A 319 -9.52 7.59 -17.43
CA VAL A 319 -8.14 7.59 -16.94
C VAL A 319 -7.82 9.00 -16.44
N GLY A 320 -7.82 9.21 -15.12
CA GLY A 320 -7.77 10.56 -14.57
C GLY A 320 -9.02 11.36 -14.99
N ASP A 321 -8.81 12.48 -15.67
CA ASP A 321 -9.84 13.33 -16.27
C ASP A 321 -10.14 13.00 -17.76
N VAL A 322 -9.40 12.07 -18.35
CA VAL A 322 -9.53 11.68 -19.76
C VAL A 322 -10.56 10.56 -19.93
N VAL A 323 -11.46 10.70 -20.90
CA VAL A 323 -12.54 9.73 -21.16
C VAL A 323 -12.45 9.19 -22.59
N PHE A 324 -12.13 7.90 -22.73
CA PHE A 324 -12.22 7.18 -24.00
C PHE A 324 -13.68 6.84 -24.32
N GLY A 325 -14.03 6.88 -25.62
CA GLY A 325 -15.39 6.65 -26.09
C GLY A 325 -16.32 7.87 -25.95
N ALA A 326 -15.78 9.03 -25.59
CA ALA A 326 -16.47 10.32 -25.69
C ALA A 326 -16.47 10.86 -27.13
N ASP A 327 -17.09 12.02 -27.33
CA ASP A 327 -17.22 12.65 -28.65
C ASP A 327 -15.88 13.15 -29.22
N GLN A 328 -14.97 13.56 -28.33
CA GLN A 328 -13.64 14.05 -28.70
C GLN A 328 -12.63 12.91 -28.69
N PRO A 329 -11.75 12.80 -29.71
CA PRO A 329 -10.72 11.77 -29.74
C PRO A 329 -9.66 12.02 -28.66
N VAL A 330 -9.21 10.94 -28.01
CA VAL A 330 -8.09 10.99 -27.06
C VAL A 330 -6.75 10.93 -27.81
N LEU A 331 -5.82 11.83 -27.50
CA LEU A 331 -4.48 11.88 -28.09
C LEU A 331 -3.42 11.56 -27.02
N ILE A 332 -2.85 10.36 -27.12
CA ILE A 332 -1.76 9.89 -26.27
C ILE A 332 -0.43 10.11 -27.02
N ALA A 333 0.54 10.76 -26.37
CA ALA A 333 1.82 11.09 -26.99
C ALA A 333 3.00 10.95 -26.03
N GLY A 334 4.20 10.74 -26.57
CA GLY A 334 5.43 10.64 -25.79
C GLY A 334 6.42 9.64 -26.37
N PRO A 335 7.59 9.45 -25.74
CA PRO A 335 8.67 8.70 -26.35
C PRO A 335 8.40 7.20 -26.43
N CYS A 336 9.12 6.53 -27.33
CA CYS A 336 9.08 5.08 -27.43
C CYS A 336 9.58 4.42 -26.13
N SER A 337 10.71 4.91 -25.62
CA SER A 337 11.36 4.48 -24.39
C SER A 337 11.66 5.67 -23.51
N VAL A 338 11.61 5.49 -22.19
CA VAL A 338 12.15 6.48 -21.25
C VAL A 338 13.66 6.30 -21.20
N GLU A 339 14.41 7.27 -21.73
CA GLU A 339 15.87 7.19 -21.86
C GLU A 339 16.59 7.89 -20.71
N ASN A 340 16.07 9.04 -20.30
CA ASN A 340 16.52 9.80 -19.14
C ASN A 340 15.43 10.79 -18.71
N GLU A 341 15.59 11.37 -17.52
CA GLU A 341 14.65 12.30 -16.91
C GLU A 341 14.45 13.57 -17.74
N LYS A 342 15.56 14.21 -18.17
CA LYS A 342 15.52 15.46 -18.93
C LYS A 342 14.71 15.30 -20.22
N MET A 343 15.03 14.29 -21.03
CA MET A 343 14.34 14.02 -22.29
C MET A 343 12.85 13.77 -22.06
N LEU A 344 12.50 12.99 -21.04
CA LEU A 344 11.11 12.68 -20.76
C LEU A 344 10.32 13.93 -20.36
N LEU A 345 10.87 14.75 -19.45
CA LEU A 345 10.22 15.98 -19.00
C LEU A 345 10.05 16.99 -20.13
N GLU A 346 11.09 17.20 -20.94
CA GLU A 346 11.04 18.05 -22.13
C GLU A 346 9.95 17.58 -23.11
N THR A 347 9.88 16.27 -23.36
CA THR A 347 8.84 15.69 -24.23
C THR A 347 7.45 15.88 -23.62
N ALA A 348 7.29 15.61 -22.33
CA ALA A 348 6.01 15.69 -21.63
C ALA A 348 5.43 17.11 -21.64
N GLU A 349 6.27 18.11 -21.34
CA GLU A 349 5.90 19.53 -21.36
C GLU A 349 5.51 19.97 -22.78
N ALA A 350 6.29 19.57 -23.79
CA ALA A 350 6.00 19.90 -25.18
C ALA A 350 4.70 19.27 -25.70
N VAL A 351 4.46 17.97 -25.44
CA VAL A 351 3.23 17.32 -25.91
C VAL A 351 2.00 17.81 -25.14
N ALA A 352 2.14 18.14 -23.85
CA ALA A 352 1.07 18.78 -23.07
C ALA A 352 0.72 20.16 -23.65
N GLY A 353 1.74 20.99 -23.91
CA GLY A 353 1.58 22.30 -24.54
C GLY A 353 1.02 22.25 -25.96
N ALA A 354 1.18 21.12 -26.66
CA ALA A 354 0.59 20.88 -27.97
C ALA A 354 -0.83 20.31 -27.93
N GLY A 355 -1.35 19.95 -26.75
CA GLY A 355 -2.74 19.49 -26.57
C GLY A 355 -2.91 17.96 -26.50
N ALA A 356 -1.85 17.21 -26.20
CA ALA A 356 -1.99 15.80 -25.79
C ALA A 356 -2.86 15.67 -24.54
N ASP A 357 -3.57 14.56 -24.40
CA ASP A 357 -4.39 14.25 -23.23
C ASP A 357 -3.67 13.33 -22.24
N MET A 358 -2.72 12.53 -22.72
CA MET A 358 -2.03 11.54 -21.91
C MET A 358 -0.57 11.39 -22.37
N LEU A 359 0.30 11.06 -21.42
CA LEU A 359 1.70 10.78 -21.67
C LEU A 359 1.93 9.27 -21.80
N ARG A 360 2.62 8.85 -22.86
CA ARG A 360 3.16 7.49 -22.98
C ARG A 360 4.68 7.45 -22.85
N GLY A 361 5.21 6.32 -22.38
CA GLY A 361 6.65 6.10 -22.33
C GLY A 361 6.99 4.69 -21.89
N GLY A 362 7.87 4.00 -22.60
CA GLY A 362 8.27 2.63 -22.26
C GLY A 362 9.36 2.60 -21.17
N ALA A 363 8.97 2.32 -19.93
CA ALA A 363 9.93 2.11 -18.83
C ALA A 363 10.61 0.73 -18.92
N TYR A 364 9.89 -0.26 -19.44
CA TYR A 364 10.36 -1.60 -19.79
C TYR A 364 10.19 -1.81 -21.29
N LYS A 365 11.16 -2.45 -21.96
CA LYS A 365 11.13 -2.63 -23.42
C LYS A 365 11.24 -4.10 -23.82
N PRO A 366 10.24 -4.67 -24.52
CA PRO A 366 10.34 -6.02 -25.05
C PRO A 366 11.15 -5.98 -26.36
N ARG A 367 12.45 -6.25 -26.26
CA ARG A 367 13.38 -6.23 -27.38
C ARG A 367 13.54 -7.60 -28.01
N THR A 368 13.75 -7.63 -29.33
CA THR A 368 14.09 -8.87 -30.05
C THR A 368 15.50 -9.34 -29.67
N SER A 369 16.43 -8.40 -29.51
CA SER A 369 17.80 -8.67 -29.05
C SER A 369 17.91 -8.39 -27.55
N PRO A 370 18.52 -9.29 -26.75
CA PRO A 370 18.75 -9.06 -25.33
C PRO A 370 19.84 -8.02 -25.04
N TYR A 371 20.65 -7.65 -26.04
CA TYR A 371 21.73 -6.66 -25.91
C TYR A 371 21.28 -5.22 -26.18
N ASP A 372 20.06 -5.07 -26.67
CA ASP A 372 19.46 -3.76 -26.87
C ASP A 372 19.10 -3.11 -25.53
N PHE A 373 18.88 -1.79 -25.54
CA PHE A 373 18.35 -1.08 -24.38
C PHE A 373 17.00 -1.67 -23.93
N GLN A 374 16.97 -2.18 -22.69
CA GLN A 374 15.82 -2.87 -22.07
C GLN A 374 14.86 -1.92 -21.34
N GLY A 375 15.19 -0.63 -21.26
CA GLY A 375 14.46 0.36 -20.46
C GLY A 375 15.12 0.63 -19.10
N LEU A 376 14.64 1.65 -18.40
CA LEU A 376 15.13 2.05 -17.07
C LEU A 376 14.40 1.35 -15.90
N GLY A 377 13.40 0.51 -16.19
CA GLY A 377 12.57 -0.14 -15.19
C GLY A 377 11.90 0.84 -14.24
N VAL A 378 11.94 0.56 -12.93
CA VAL A 378 11.33 1.39 -11.88
C VAL A 378 11.81 2.85 -11.91
N LYS A 379 13.08 3.10 -12.28
CA LYS A 379 13.59 4.47 -12.40
C LYS A 379 12.86 5.25 -13.49
N GLY A 380 12.57 4.58 -14.62
CA GLY A 380 11.76 5.15 -15.70
C GLY A 380 10.31 5.40 -15.29
N LEU A 381 9.71 4.49 -14.50
CA LEU A 381 8.37 4.67 -13.95
C LEU A 381 8.29 5.90 -13.04
N ARG A 382 9.30 6.13 -12.19
CA ARG A 382 9.38 7.31 -11.33
C ARG A 382 9.42 8.60 -12.15
N TYR A 383 10.25 8.66 -13.19
CA TYR A 383 10.31 9.82 -14.08
C TYR A 383 8.97 10.10 -14.78
N MET A 384 8.22 9.06 -15.15
CA MET A 384 6.88 9.23 -15.71
C MET A 384 5.90 9.80 -14.67
N ALA A 385 5.99 9.36 -13.41
CA ALA A 385 5.19 9.93 -12.34
C ALA A 385 5.54 11.41 -12.10
N ASP A 386 6.84 11.76 -12.09
CA ASP A 386 7.29 13.16 -11.98
C ASP A 386 6.77 14.01 -13.15
N ALA A 387 6.76 13.46 -14.37
CA ALA A 387 6.19 14.11 -15.55
C ALA A 387 4.67 14.32 -15.43
N ARG A 388 3.93 13.36 -14.87
CA ARG A 388 2.50 13.51 -14.56
C ARG A 388 2.27 14.66 -13.58
N GLU A 389 2.98 14.70 -12.45
CA GLU A 389 2.80 15.75 -11.46
C GLU A 389 3.10 17.14 -12.02
N ARG A 390 4.05 17.25 -12.96
CA ARG A 390 4.40 18.51 -13.63
C ARG A 390 3.41 18.97 -14.68
N THR A 391 2.87 18.05 -15.47
CA THR A 391 2.08 18.38 -16.67
C THR A 391 0.58 18.18 -16.50
N GLY A 392 0.18 17.43 -15.47
CA GLY A 392 -1.19 16.95 -15.28
C GLY A 392 -1.58 15.81 -16.22
N LEU A 393 -0.73 15.39 -17.17
CA LEU A 393 -1.07 14.33 -18.12
C LEU A 393 -1.07 12.95 -17.44
N PRO A 394 -2.19 12.20 -17.45
CA PRO A 394 -2.21 10.81 -16.99
C PRO A 394 -1.24 9.95 -17.82
N VAL A 395 -0.63 8.97 -17.16
CA VAL A 395 0.44 8.14 -17.72
C VAL A 395 -0.06 6.77 -18.14
N VAL A 396 0.29 6.37 -19.37
CA VAL A 396 0.21 4.99 -19.85
C VAL A 396 1.60 4.41 -20.11
N THR A 397 1.88 3.23 -19.55
CA THR A 397 3.16 2.53 -19.77
C THR A 397 2.96 1.01 -19.86
N GLU A 398 3.88 0.33 -20.53
CA GLU A 398 3.79 -1.09 -20.80
C GLU A 398 4.27 -1.94 -19.61
N VAL A 399 3.54 -3.00 -19.31
CA VAL A 399 3.93 -4.04 -18.35
C VAL A 399 4.29 -5.32 -19.10
N LEU A 400 5.44 -5.93 -18.79
CA LEU A 400 5.96 -7.08 -19.53
C LEU A 400 5.71 -8.42 -18.85
N SER A 401 5.71 -8.44 -17.51
CA SER A 401 5.46 -9.64 -16.72
C SER A 401 4.36 -9.42 -15.67
N TRP A 402 3.72 -10.51 -15.25
CA TRP A 402 2.67 -10.46 -14.21
C TRP A 402 3.24 -10.03 -12.84
N GLU A 403 4.52 -10.25 -12.59
CA GLU A 403 5.24 -9.85 -11.37
C GLU A 403 5.39 -8.32 -11.29
N GLU A 404 5.56 -7.67 -12.44
CA GLU A 404 5.76 -6.23 -12.54
C GLU A 404 4.45 -5.43 -12.42
N VAL A 405 3.28 -6.08 -12.52
CA VAL A 405 1.98 -5.39 -12.53
C VAL A 405 1.81 -4.48 -11.32
N ALA A 406 2.11 -4.96 -10.11
CA ALA A 406 1.90 -4.19 -8.89
C ALA A 406 2.77 -2.92 -8.87
N VAL A 407 4.05 -3.03 -9.24
CA VAL A 407 4.95 -1.87 -9.26
C VAL A 407 4.59 -0.91 -10.39
N VAL A 408 4.23 -1.40 -11.58
CA VAL A 408 3.82 -0.52 -12.69
C VAL A 408 2.50 0.20 -12.36
N ALA A 409 1.51 -0.50 -11.81
CA ALA A 409 0.22 0.06 -11.42
C ALA A 409 0.33 1.14 -10.33
N HIS A 410 1.38 1.10 -9.51
CA HIS A 410 1.64 2.15 -8.52
C HIS A 410 1.95 3.50 -9.19
N PHE A 411 2.73 3.49 -10.27
CA PHE A 411 3.16 4.71 -10.96
C PHE A 411 2.27 5.13 -12.12
N ALA A 412 1.64 4.17 -12.82
CA ALA A 412 0.85 4.43 -14.02
C ALA A 412 -0.65 4.61 -13.73
N ASP A 413 -1.31 5.41 -14.57
CA ASP A 413 -2.77 5.61 -14.55
C ASP A 413 -3.49 4.60 -15.44
N MET A 414 -2.78 4.08 -16.46
CA MET A 414 -3.25 3.03 -17.36
C MET A 414 -2.13 2.04 -17.67
N LEU A 415 -2.45 0.74 -17.68
CA LEU A 415 -1.51 -0.32 -18.02
C LEU A 415 -1.62 -0.69 -19.50
N GLN A 416 -0.52 -0.60 -20.26
CA GLN A 416 -0.47 -1.11 -21.63
C GLN A 416 -0.04 -2.59 -21.63
N ILE A 417 -0.82 -3.43 -22.29
CA ILE A 417 -0.42 -4.78 -22.70
C ILE A 417 0.00 -4.72 -24.15
N GLY A 418 1.29 -4.88 -24.41
CA GLY A 418 1.85 -4.81 -25.76
C GLY A 418 1.43 -6.00 -26.65
N ALA A 419 1.57 -5.81 -27.96
CA ALA A 419 1.15 -6.78 -28.97
C ALA A 419 1.77 -8.18 -28.79
N ARG A 420 3.00 -8.27 -28.27
CA ARG A 420 3.67 -9.57 -28.00
C ARG A 420 3.05 -10.33 -26.83
N ASN A 421 2.39 -9.61 -25.92
CA ASN A 421 1.78 -10.13 -24.70
C ASN A 421 0.24 -10.21 -24.79
N MET A 422 -0.36 -9.94 -25.95
CA MET A 422 -1.82 -9.97 -26.12
C MET A 422 -2.44 -11.32 -25.69
N GLN A 423 -1.73 -12.43 -25.86
CA GLN A 423 -2.16 -13.78 -25.44
C GLN A 423 -1.42 -14.30 -24.20
N ASN A 424 -0.72 -13.43 -23.46
CA ASN A 424 -0.16 -13.79 -22.17
C ASN A 424 -1.26 -13.74 -21.11
N PHE A 425 -2.09 -14.80 -21.05
CA PHE A 425 -3.31 -14.82 -20.23
C PHE A 425 -3.04 -14.62 -18.73
N THR A 426 -1.91 -15.09 -18.21
CA THR A 426 -1.52 -14.84 -16.82
C THR A 426 -1.30 -13.35 -16.56
N LEU A 427 -0.61 -12.66 -17.48
CA LEU A 427 -0.45 -11.21 -17.42
C LEU A 427 -1.77 -10.46 -17.58
N LEU A 428 -2.66 -10.88 -18.49
CA LEU A 428 -3.98 -10.26 -18.65
C LEU A 428 -4.78 -10.30 -17.35
N ARG A 429 -4.82 -11.46 -16.67
CA ARG A 429 -5.52 -11.62 -15.39
C ARG A 429 -4.88 -10.79 -14.28
N ALA A 430 -3.54 -10.81 -14.19
CA ALA A 430 -2.82 -10.00 -13.20
C ALA A 430 -3.07 -8.50 -13.41
N ALA A 431 -2.99 -8.01 -14.65
CA ALA A 431 -3.30 -6.63 -15.00
C ALA A 431 -4.76 -6.29 -14.68
N ALA A 432 -5.71 -7.18 -14.96
CA ALA A 432 -7.13 -6.97 -14.63
C ALA A 432 -7.33 -6.75 -13.13
N ARG A 433 -6.72 -7.60 -12.29
CA ARG A 433 -6.79 -7.54 -10.81
C ARG A 433 -6.17 -6.29 -10.20
N SER A 434 -5.32 -5.56 -10.93
CA SER A 434 -4.80 -4.27 -10.48
C SER A 434 -5.88 -3.18 -10.37
N GLY A 435 -7.05 -3.38 -11.01
CA GLY A 435 -8.13 -2.39 -11.06
C GLY A 435 -7.86 -1.18 -11.97
N LYS A 436 -6.66 -1.05 -12.54
CA LYS A 436 -6.30 0.04 -13.46
C LYS A 436 -6.95 -0.17 -14.83
N PRO A 437 -7.28 0.91 -15.56
CA PRO A 437 -7.59 0.85 -16.99
C PRO A 437 -6.49 0.16 -17.79
N ILE A 438 -6.87 -0.66 -18.78
CA ILE A 438 -5.95 -1.46 -19.60
C ILE A 438 -6.03 -1.06 -21.07
N LEU A 439 -4.88 -0.73 -21.66
CA LEU A 439 -4.71 -0.55 -23.10
C LEU A 439 -4.22 -1.86 -23.72
N LEU A 440 -5.10 -2.58 -24.40
CA LEU A 440 -4.78 -3.88 -25.01
C LEU A 440 -4.43 -3.72 -26.49
N LYS A 441 -3.15 -3.85 -26.82
CA LYS A 441 -2.68 -3.83 -28.22
C LYS A 441 -2.96 -5.15 -28.92
N ARG A 442 -3.47 -5.08 -30.15
CA ARG A 442 -3.65 -6.26 -31.02
C ARG A 442 -2.30 -6.92 -31.32
N GLY A 443 -2.25 -8.24 -31.21
CA GLY A 443 -1.10 -9.05 -31.60
C GLY A 443 -0.88 -9.02 -33.13
N ALA A 444 0.37 -8.97 -33.58
CA ALA A 444 0.68 -8.78 -34.99
C ALA A 444 0.16 -9.92 -35.91
N GLY A 445 -0.08 -11.12 -35.37
CA GLY A 445 -0.68 -12.23 -36.11
C GLY A 445 -2.12 -12.55 -35.70
N ALA A 446 -2.73 -11.74 -34.83
CA ALA A 446 -4.00 -12.07 -34.20
C ALA A 446 -5.20 -11.71 -35.09
N LEU A 447 -6.18 -12.61 -35.13
CA LEU A 447 -7.51 -12.34 -35.64
C LEU A 447 -8.27 -11.40 -34.71
N ILE A 448 -9.32 -10.75 -35.23
CA ILE A 448 -10.22 -9.91 -34.42
C ILE A 448 -10.84 -10.73 -33.28
N ASP A 449 -11.22 -11.98 -33.53
CA ASP A 449 -11.82 -12.86 -32.52
C ASP A 449 -10.85 -13.15 -31.37
N GLU A 450 -9.58 -13.44 -31.68
CA GLU A 450 -8.56 -13.69 -30.66
C GLU A 450 -8.27 -12.45 -29.82
N TRP A 451 -8.31 -11.27 -30.45
CA TRP A 451 -8.15 -10.00 -29.75
C TRP A 451 -9.32 -9.67 -28.83
N LEU A 452 -10.56 -9.90 -29.30
CA LEU A 452 -11.76 -9.76 -28.48
C LEU A 452 -11.79 -10.78 -27.32
N MET A 453 -11.33 -12.02 -27.55
CA MET A 453 -11.21 -13.00 -26.47
C MET A 453 -10.12 -12.64 -25.47
N ALA A 454 -9.01 -12.02 -25.88
CA ALA A 454 -8.04 -11.48 -24.93
C ALA A 454 -8.65 -10.38 -24.04
N ALA A 455 -9.52 -9.52 -24.58
CA ALA A 455 -10.28 -8.55 -23.79
C ALA A 455 -11.30 -9.23 -22.86
N GLU A 456 -11.96 -10.30 -23.33
CA GLU A 456 -12.88 -11.11 -22.52
C GLU A 456 -12.19 -11.66 -21.25
N TYR A 457 -10.93 -12.09 -21.33
CA TYR A 457 -10.16 -12.52 -20.15
C TYR A 457 -10.01 -11.42 -19.09
N ILE A 458 -9.85 -10.17 -19.52
CA ILE A 458 -9.75 -9.02 -18.60
C ILE A 458 -11.12 -8.73 -17.97
N LEU A 459 -12.18 -8.69 -18.78
CA LEU A 459 -13.55 -8.45 -18.32
C LEU A 459 -14.03 -9.54 -17.35
N ALA A 460 -13.67 -10.81 -17.61
CA ALA A 460 -14.05 -11.95 -16.79
C ALA A 460 -13.42 -11.94 -15.39
N GLU A 461 -12.28 -11.27 -15.23
CA GLU A 461 -11.64 -11.01 -13.92
C GLU A 461 -12.22 -9.76 -13.23
N GLY A 462 -13.29 -9.17 -13.78
CA GLY A 462 -14.06 -8.10 -13.14
C GLY A 462 -13.59 -6.68 -13.46
N ASN A 463 -12.65 -6.49 -14.39
CA ASN A 463 -12.18 -5.16 -14.77
C ASN A 463 -12.83 -4.70 -16.08
N PRO A 464 -13.84 -3.79 -16.05
CA PRO A 464 -14.53 -3.31 -17.25
C PRO A 464 -13.74 -2.26 -18.06
N ASN A 465 -12.62 -1.76 -17.52
CA ASN A 465 -11.92 -0.59 -18.05
C ASN A 465 -10.89 -0.97 -19.12
N VAL A 466 -11.37 -1.44 -20.27
CA VAL A 466 -10.50 -1.90 -21.38
C VAL A 466 -10.61 -0.97 -22.59
N VAL A 467 -9.47 -0.52 -23.10
CA VAL A 467 -9.34 0.20 -24.37
C VAL A 467 -8.56 -0.68 -25.35
N LEU A 468 -9.13 -0.92 -26.52
CA LEU A 468 -8.51 -1.69 -27.59
C LEU A 468 -7.62 -0.77 -28.44
N CYS A 469 -6.40 -1.20 -28.75
CA CYS A 469 -5.48 -0.49 -29.64
C CYS A 469 -5.10 -1.33 -30.89
N GLU A 470 -5.59 -0.93 -32.06
CA GLU A 470 -5.14 -1.48 -33.35
C GLU A 470 -3.78 -0.88 -33.72
N ARG A 471 -2.83 -1.70 -34.16
CA ARG A 471 -1.43 -1.31 -34.31
C ARG A 471 -0.70 -1.96 -35.49
N GLY A 472 -1.47 -2.51 -36.42
CA GLY A 472 -1.02 -3.19 -37.61
C GLY A 472 -0.73 -4.68 -37.40
N ILE A 473 -1.05 -5.45 -38.43
CA ILE A 473 -0.81 -6.89 -38.54
C ILE A 473 0.39 -7.17 -39.44
N ARG A 474 1.04 -8.31 -39.22
CA ARG A 474 2.13 -8.80 -40.07
C ARG A 474 1.53 -9.39 -41.34
N THR A 475 2.05 -8.96 -42.47
CA THR A 475 1.67 -9.45 -43.81
C THR A 475 2.93 -9.78 -44.61
N PHE A 476 2.79 -10.01 -45.91
CA PHE A 476 3.92 -10.17 -46.83
C PHE A 476 4.56 -8.83 -47.23
N GLU A 477 3.90 -7.69 -46.97
CA GLU A 477 4.37 -6.35 -47.32
C GLU A 477 5.64 -5.99 -46.54
N ARG A 478 6.58 -5.31 -47.19
CA ARG A 478 7.89 -4.93 -46.64
C ARG A 478 8.15 -3.43 -46.62
N ALA A 479 7.34 -2.62 -47.32
CA ALA A 479 7.45 -1.16 -47.33
C ALA A 479 7.09 -0.53 -45.99
N THR A 480 6.26 -1.20 -45.17
CA THR A 480 5.93 -0.80 -43.80
C THR A 480 6.24 -1.92 -42.82
N ARG A 481 6.43 -1.58 -41.54
CA ARG A 481 6.72 -2.56 -40.46
C ARG A 481 5.56 -3.53 -40.27
N HIS A 482 4.33 -3.02 -40.35
CA HIS A 482 3.08 -3.77 -40.34
C HIS A 482 2.10 -3.14 -41.34
N THR A 483 1.05 -3.87 -41.71
CA THR A 483 -0.08 -3.33 -42.46
C THR A 483 -1.14 -2.87 -41.47
N LEU A 484 -1.45 -1.57 -41.45
CA LEU A 484 -2.52 -1.05 -40.60
C LEU A 484 -3.88 -1.55 -41.11
N ASP A 485 -4.63 -2.23 -40.24
CA ASP A 485 -5.92 -2.82 -40.57
C ASP A 485 -7.07 -1.88 -40.15
N LEU A 486 -7.41 -0.91 -41.00
CA LEU A 486 -8.54 -0.01 -40.74
C LEU A 486 -9.90 -0.73 -40.76
N ASN A 487 -9.99 -1.90 -41.43
CA ASN A 487 -11.21 -2.70 -41.38
C ASN A 487 -11.46 -3.18 -39.94
N ALA A 488 -10.42 -3.54 -39.19
CA ALA A 488 -10.56 -3.92 -37.79
C ALA A 488 -11.15 -2.82 -36.92
N VAL A 489 -10.78 -1.55 -37.12
CA VAL A 489 -11.35 -0.42 -36.36
C VAL A 489 -12.87 -0.37 -36.52
N VAL A 490 -13.36 -0.47 -37.77
CA VAL A 490 -14.80 -0.44 -38.08
C VAL A 490 -15.50 -1.69 -37.55
N MET A 491 -14.95 -2.87 -37.83
CA MET A 491 -15.55 -4.16 -37.47
C MET A 491 -15.62 -4.36 -35.95
N VAL A 492 -14.55 -4.01 -35.22
CA VAL A 492 -14.50 -4.13 -33.75
C VAL A 492 -15.54 -3.21 -33.12
N ARG A 493 -15.67 -1.96 -33.57
CA ARG A 493 -16.70 -1.05 -33.04
C ARG A 493 -18.13 -1.56 -33.20
N GLN A 494 -18.42 -2.31 -34.25
CA GLN A 494 -19.74 -2.93 -34.45
C GLN A 494 -19.96 -4.14 -33.53
N ARG A 495 -18.90 -4.86 -33.19
CA ARG A 495 -18.97 -6.14 -32.46
C ARG A 495 -18.80 -5.99 -30.95
N THR A 496 -18.07 -4.98 -30.49
CA THR A 496 -17.84 -4.73 -29.06
C THR A 496 -18.29 -3.34 -28.65
N HIS A 497 -18.67 -3.22 -27.37
CA HIS A 497 -18.91 -1.93 -26.74
C HIS A 497 -17.60 -1.22 -26.34
N LEU A 498 -16.45 -1.90 -26.31
CA LEU A 498 -15.19 -1.32 -25.85
C LEU A 498 -14.68 -0.22 -26.81
N PRO A 499 -14.08 0.87 -26.28
CA PRO A 499 -13.44 1.90 -27.10
C PRO A 499 -12.24 1.34 -27.88
N VAL A 500 -12.03 1.85 -29.10
CA VAL A 500 -10.95 1.43 -30.00
C VAL A 500 -10.13 2.64 -30.44
N ILE A 501 -8.84 2.61 -30.16
CA ILE A 501 -7.84 3.59 -30.62
C ILE A 501 -6.85 2.97 -31.61
N VAL A 502 -6.01 3.78 -32.23
CA VAL A 502 -4.99 3.31 -33.19
C VAL A 502 -3.58 3.80 -32.85
N ASP A 503 -2.59 2.94 -33.06
CA ASP A 503 -1.15 3.23 -33.01
C ASP A 503 -0.57 3.30 -34.44
N PRO A 504 -0.54 4.49 -35.07
CA PRO A 504 -0.02 4.65 -36.42
C PRO A 504 1.51 4.55 -36.48
N SER A 505 2.21 4.92 -35.40
CA SER A 505 3.69 4.89 -35.31
C SER A 505 4.22 3.48 -35.45
N HIS A 506 3.73 2.55 -34.63
CA HIS A 506 4.19 1.16 -34.68
C HIS A 506 3.62 0.40 -35.87
N ALA A 507 2.43 0.77 -36.38
CA ALA A 507 1.86 0.15 -37.56
C ALA A 507 2.72 0.43 -38.80
N ALA A 508 3.00 1.70 -39.10
CA ALA A 508 3.80 2.05 -40.26
C ALA A 508 5.28 1.74 -40.06
N GLY A 509 5.85 2.12 -38.91
CA GLY A 509 7.30 2.12 -38.71
C GLY A 509 8.03 3.20 -39.53
N VAL A 510 7.30 4.19 -40.06
CA VAL A 510 7.82 5.26 -40.94
C VAL A 510 7.17 6.59 -40.54
N ARG A 511 7.99 7.59 -40.17
CA ARG A 511 7.54 8.90 -39.66
C ARG A 511 6.55 9.61 -40.57
N SER A 512 6.82 9.66 -41.89
CA SER A 512 5.98 10.38 -42.86
C SER A 512 4.56 9.81 -43.01
N LEU A 513 4.35 8.54 -42.59
CA LEU A 513 3.04 7.90 -42.64
C LEU A 513 2.22 8.11 -41.36
N VAL A 514 2.83 8.58 -40.27
CA VAL A 514 2.17 8.70 -38.96
C VAL A 514 0.97 9.66 -39.04
N THR A 515 1.16 10.87 -39.56
CA THR A 515 0.09 11.87 -39.70
C THR A 515 -1.06 11.42 -40.60
N PRO A 516 -0.83 10.99 -41.86
CA PRO A 516 -1.95 10.57 -42.72
C PRO A 516 -2.68 9.34 -42.18
N LEU A 517 -1.98 8.36 -41.59
CA LEU A 517 -2.63 7.20 -40.97
C LEU A 517 -3.41 7.58 -39.70
N SER A 518 -2.94 8.56 -38.93
CA SER A 518 -3.67 9.11 -37.78
C SER A 518 -5.03 9.65 -38.20
N LEU A 519 -5.04 10.52 -39.22
CA LEU A 519 -6.27 11.13 -39.73
C LEU A 519 -7.22 10.09 -40.36
N GLY A 520 -6.67 9.15 -41.13
CA GLY A 520 -7.44 8.04 -41.70
C GLY A 520 -8.08 7.13 -40.63
N SER A 521 -7.37 6.91 -39.51
CA SER A 521 -7.87 6.11 -38.39
C SER A 521 -9.04 6.77 -37.67
N LEU A 522 -8.95 8.09 -37.43
CA LEU A 522 -10.06 8.86 -36.86
C LEU A 522 -11.26 8.90 -37.80
N ALA A 523 -11.03 9.07 -39.11
CA ALA A 523 -12.09 9.01 -40.12
C ALA A 523 -12.77 7.62 -40.18
N ALA A 524 -12.03 6.54 -39.95
CA ALA A 524 -12.57 5.19 -39.81
C ALA A 524 -13.32 4.96 -38.47
N GLY A 525 -13.33 5.95 -37.58
CA GLY A 525 -14.06 5.94 -36.31
C GLY A 525 -13.23 5.53 -35.11
N ALA A 526 -11.90 5.53 -35.15
CA ALA A 526 -11.10 5.39 -33.92
C ALA A 526 -11.44 6.52 -32.94
N CYS A 527 -11.61 6.21 -31.65
CA CYS A 527 -11.90 7.21 -30.62
C CYS A 527 -10.64 7.82 -30.00
N GLY A 528 -9.48 7.59 -30.61
CA GLY A 528 -8.21 8.12 -30.14
C GLY A 528 -7.01 7.56 -30.88
N LEU A 529 -5.85 8.09 -30.53
CA LEU A 529 -4.55 7.77 -31.13
C LEU A 529 -3.49 7.64 -30.05
N ILE A 530 -2.51 6.76 -30.28
CA ILE A 530 -1.27 6.69 -29.50
C ILE A 530 -0.06 6.84 -30.41
N VAL A 531 0.71 7.92 -30.22
CA VAL A 531 1.75 8.37 -31.16
C VAL A 531 3.10 8.47 -30.45
N GLU A 532 4.16 8.08 -31.15
CA GLU A 532 5.54 8.24 -30.67
C GLU A 532 6.07 9.62 -31.02
N VAL A 533 6.58 10.32 -30.00
CA VAL A 533 7.15 11.66 -30.10
C VAL A 533 8.48 11.69 -29.35
N HIS A 534 9.52 12.24 -29.96
CA HIS A 534 10.85 12.36 -29.34
C HIS A 534 11.47 13.72 -29.72
N PRO A 535 12.17 14.42 -28.80
CA PRO A 535 12.73 15.76 -29.09
C PRO A 535 13.84 15.71 -30.13
N ASP A 536 14.62 14.62 -30.15
CA ASP A 536 15.62 14.36 -31.20
C ASP A 536 15.47 12.92 -31.73
N PRO A 537 14.52 12.66 -32.66
CA PRO A 537 14.27 11.31 -33.15
C PRO A 537 15.49 10.66 -33.81
N SER A 538 16.48 11.44 -34.27
CA SER A 538 17.68 10.93 -34.93
C SER A 538 18.64 10.21 -33.95
N ARG A 539 18.56 10.55 -32.66
CA ARG A 539 19.40 10.01 -31.58
C ARG A 539 18.66 9.12 -30.59
N ALA A 540 17.38 8.82 -30.85
CA ALA A 540 16.58 7.97 -29.97
C ALA A 540 17.19 6.56 -29.83
N MET A 541 17.20 6.03 -28.61
CA MET A 541 17.69 4.69 -28.26
C MET A 541 16.79 3.56 -28.81
N SER A 542 15.58 3.91 -29.25
CA SER A 542 14.63 3.00 -29.88
C SER A 542 13.68 3.75 -30.80
N ASP A 543 13.36 3.17 -31.95
CA ASP A 543 12.18 3.55 -32.75
C ASP A 543 12.15 5.02 -33.22
N GLY A 544 13.33 5.63 -33.41
CA GLY A 544 13.48 6.99 -33.95
C GLY A 544 12.95 7.17 -35.38
N ALA A 545 12.93 6.11 -36.19
CA ALA A 545 12.46 6.13 -37.58
C ALA A 545 10.96 6.43 -37.74
N GLN A 546 10.16 6.12 -36.71
CA GLN A 546 8.71 6.40 -36.69
C GLN A 546 8.29 7.49 -35.72
N SER A 547 9.19 7.92 -34.82
CA SER A 547 8.88 8.97 -33.84
C SER A 547 8.76 10.32 -34.56
N LEU A 548 7.68 11.05 -34.30
CA LEU A 548 7.56 12.45 -34.68
C LEU A 548 8.52 13.30 -33.83
N ASP A 549 9.00 14.42 -34.38
CA ASP A 549 9.57 15.48 -33.54
C ASP A 549 8.46 16.35 -32.93
N LEU A 550 8.85 17.32 -32.10
CA LEU A 550 7.90 18.17 -31.37
C LEU A 550 7.03 19.02 -32.30
N GLU A 551 7.60 19.55 -33.39
CA GLU A 551 6.89 20.38 -34.35
C GLU A 551 5.87 19.57 -35.15
N MET A 552 6.27 18.40 -35.65
CA MET A 552 5.38 17.48 -36.34
C MET A 552 4.22 17.02 -35.45
N PHE A 553 4.48 16.78 -34.15
CA PHE A 553 3.41 16.43 -33.22
C PHE A 553 2.45 17.59 -32.99
N ALA A 554 2.94 18.82 -32.82
CA ALA A 554 2.10 20.01 -32.68
C ALA A 554 1.20 20.21 -33.91
N GLU A 555 1.74 20.00 -35.12
CA GLU A 555 0.95 20.01 -36.35
C GLU A 555 -0.14 18.94 -36.34
N LEU A 556 0.19 17.68 -35.99
CA LEU A 556 -0.79 16.61 -35.88
C LEU A 556 -1.89 16.95 -34.86
N ALA A 557 -1.51 17.41 -33.67
CA ALA A 557 -2.45 17.74 -32.60
C ALA A 557 -3.43 18.84 -33.02
N SER A 558 -2.94 19.88 -33.70
CA SER A 558 -3.79 20.97 -34.23
C SER A 558 -4.85 20.48 -35.23
N ARG A 559 -4.53 19.44 -36.02
CA ARG A 559 -5.44 18.83 -36.99
C ARG A 559 -6.45 17.88 -36.34
N VAL A 560 -6.05 17.19 -35.26
CA VAL A 560 -6.90 16.26 -34.52
C VAL A 560 -7.89 17.01 -33.61
N LYS A 561 -7.46 18.13 -33.02
CA LYS A 561 -8.26 18.94 -32.08
C LYS A 561 -8.26 20.42 -32.47
N PRO A 562 -8.94 20.81 -33.57
CA PRO A 562 -8.99 22.20 -33.98
C PRO A 562 -9.73 23.06 -32.93
N GLY A 563 -9.09 24.12 -32.45
CA GLY A 563 -9.74 25.14 -31.59
C GLY A 563 -9.78 24.86 -30.09
N ARG A 564 -9.01 23.88 -29.58
CA ARG A 564 -8.86 23.70 -28.12
C ARG A 564 -8.03 24.86 -27.55
N GLU A 565 -8.57 25.61 -26.60
CA GLU A 565 -7.78 26.55 -25.78
C GLU A 565 -6.77 25.74 -24.95
N LEU A 566 -5.48 25.99 -25.16
CA LEU A 566 -4.42 25.37 -24.38
C LEU A 566 -4.48 25.92 -22.95
N PRO A 567 -4.23 25.09 -21.91
CA PRO A 567 -4.19 25.57 -20.53
C PRO A 567 -3.20 26.72 -20.41
N THR A 568 -3.69 27.91 -20.02
CA THR A 568 -2.85 29.06 -19.70
C THR A 568 -2.05 28.76 -18.44
N GLY A 569 -0.82 28.26 -18.59
CA GLY A 569 0.02 27.91 -17.44
C GLY A 569 1.44 27.42 -17.74
N VAL A 570 1.79 27.05 -18.98
CA VAL A 570 3.18 26.66 -19.31
C VAL A 570 3.86 27.82 -20.03
N VAL A 571 4.64 28.59 -19.27
CA VAL A 571 5.52 29.62 -19.81
C VAL A 571 6.62 28.93 -20.59
N MET A 572 6.58 29.03 -21.92
CA MET A 572 7.71 28.72 -22.79
C MET A 572 8.85 29.68 -22.44
N ALA A 573 9.96 29.15 -21.92
CA ALA A 573 11.22 29.87 -21.73
C ALA A 573 12.29 29.28 -22.64
#